data_AF-G3AJL6-F1
#
_entry.id   AF-G3AJL6-F1
#
_cell.length_a   1.000
_cell.length_b   1.000
_cell.length_c   1.000
_cell.angle_alpha   90.00
_cell.angle_beta   90.00
_cell.angle_gamma   90.00
#
_symmetry.space_group_name_H-M   'P 1'
#
loop_
_entity.id
_entity.type
_entity.pdbx_description
1 polymer ?
#
loop_
_entity_poly.entity_id
_entity_poly.type
_entity_poly.pdbx_seq_one_letter_code
_entity_poly.pdbx_strand_id
1 'polypeptide(L)'
;MLDLQAYPELTCGLRAILYPMAPNNDNAFNPCFLTLLLTLFGVGFAIYGGITFYLTLKRPRYGDLLPSSTGMSHYIRLNSVLLQCLLMFYLESFLSIHERLADQKLLSFTIVNLGLVCVILPLHVIEVMYEPIPCDVLVLYWPFLTLLELALYFQDNYTGWRIIKSIEYDSTIQIVEALLILNSMLIFVLEYSREPTQELIAHYTETDPKKLSEPNVVQRITFSWMNELIMNSYR
;
A
#
# COMPACT_ATOMS: atom_id res chain seq x y z
N MET A 1 41.23 5.09 -24.24
CA MET A 1 40.04 4.58 -24.94
C MET A 1 39.01 4.29 -23.88
N LEU A 2 38.07 5.20 -23.69
CA LEU A 2 36.89 4.97 -22.86
C LEU A 2 35.99 4.05 -23.69
N ASP A 3 35.85 2.79 -23.28
CA ASP A 3 34.74 1.98 -23.77
C ASP A 3 33.46 2.70 -23.38
N LEU A 4 32.83 3.35 -24.36
CA LEU A 4 31.42 3.67 -24.34
C LEU A 4 30.69 2.33 -24.31
N GLN A 5 30.58 1.75 -23.11
CA GLN A 5 29.71 0.61 -22.88
C GLN A 5 28.30 1.09 -23.22
N ALA A 6 27.84 0.72 -24.42
CA ALA A 6 26.50 1.02 -24.87
C ALA A 6 25.54 0.38 -23.87
N TYR A 7 24.88 1.21 -23.07
CA TYR A 7 23.88 0.73 -22.13
C TYR A 7 22.83 -0.08 -22.90
N PRO A 8 22.37 -1.21 -22.37
CA PRO A 8 21.37 -2.01 -23.07
C PRO A 8 20.11 -1.16 -23.34
N GLU A 9 19.48 -1.40 -24.48
CA GLU A 9 18.18 -0.82 -24.79
C GLU A 9 17.14 -1.41 -23.83
N LEU A 10 16.43 -0.52 -23.14
CA LEU A 10 15.36 -0.90 -22.22
C LEU A 10 14.02 -0.77 -22.95
N THR A 11 13.19 -1.81 -22.86
CA THR A 11 11.82 -1.74 -23.36
C THR A 11 10.94 -1.09 -22.29
N CYS A 12 10.37 0.08 -22.60
CA CYS A 12 9.57 0.88 -21.67
C CYS A 12 8.15 1.14 -22.20
N GLY A 13 7.32 1.79 -21.38
CA GLY A 13 5.88 1.94 -21.64
C GLY A 13 5.12 0.62 -21.52
N LEU A 14 3.93 0.53 -22.10
CA LEU A 14 3.06 -0.66 -21.98
C LEU A 14 3.70 -1.97 -22.47
N ARG A 15 4.69 -1.88 -23.37
CA ARG A 15 5.44 -3.04 -23.86
C ARG A 15 6.31 -3.67 -22.77
N ALA A 16 6.68 -2.94 -21.72
CA ALA A 16 7.47 -3.47 -20.61
C ALA A 16 6.77 -4.62 -19.87
N ILE A 17 5.43 -4.72 -19.94
CA ILE A 17 4.66 -5.84 -19.38
C ILE A 17 5.04 -7.18 -20.03
N LEU A 18 5.36 -7.16 -21.32
CA LEU A 18 5.75 -8.35 -22.08
C LEU A 18 7.23 -8.72 -21.88
N TYR A 19 8.02 -7.82 -21.29
CA TYR A 19 9.46 -7.98 -21.07
C TYR A 19 9.83 -7.58 -19.63
N PRO A 20 9.42 -8.40 -18.63
CA PRO A 20 9.59 -8.08 -17.22
C PRO A 20 11.03 -8.20 -16.73
N MET A 21 11.87 -8.98 -17.42
CA MET A 21 13.27 -9.22 -17.04
C MET A 21 14.22 -8.22 -17.71
N ALA A 22 15.32 -7.91 -17.02
CA ALA A 22 16.39 -7.09 -17.58
C ALA A 22 17.04 -7.78 -18.80
N PRO A 23 17.52 -7.00 -19.80
CA PRO A 23 18.28 -7.56 -20.92
C PRO A 23 19.58 -8.21 -20.41
N ASN A 24 20.05 -9.25 -21.12
CA ASN A 24 21.25 -10.05 -20.82
C ASN A 24 21.12 -11.14 -19.72
N ASN A 25 19.91 -11.57 -19.37
CA ASN A 25 19.66 -12.63 -18.38
C ASN A 25 20.21 -12.34 -16.97
N ASP A 26 20.41 -11.07 -16.62
CA ASP A 26 20.62 -10.70 -15.23
C ASP A 26 19.39 -11.12 -14.40
N ASN A 27 19.61 -11.62 -13.18
CA ASN A 27 18.53 -11.94 -12.24
C ASN A 27 17.94 -10.65 -11.63
N ALA A 28 17.43 -9.78 -12.50
CA ALA A 28 16.92 -8.46 -12.20
C ALA A 28 15.68 -8.19 -13.04
N PHE A 29 14.75 -7.42 -12.48
CA PHE A 29 13.63 -6.94 -13.26
C PHE A 29 14.05 -5.79 -14.16
N ASN A 30 13.31 -5.59 -15.24
CA ASN A 30 13.39 -4.38 -16.04
C ASN A 30 12.89 -3.19 -15.17
N PRO A 31 13.70 -2.13 -14.94
CA PRO A 31 13.28 -0.97 -14.17
C PRO A 31 12.00 -0.29 -14.71
N CYS A 32 11.79 -0.33 -16.03
CA CYS A 32 10.58 0.18 -16.67
C CYS A 32 9.35 -0.69 -16.36
N PHE A 33 9.53 -1.99 -16.14
CA PHE A 33 8.46 -2.89 -15.74
C PHE A 33 8.02 -2.61 -14.29
N LEU A 34 8.96 -2.49 -13.35
CA LEU A 34 8.64 -2.23 -11.94
C LEU A 34 7.98 -0.86 -11.74
N THR A 35 8.49 0.19 -12.38
CA THR A 35 7.88 1.53 -12.31
C THR A 35 6.50 1.56 -12.98
N LEU A 36 6.31 0.85 -14.10
CA LEU A 36 4.97 0.70 -14.70
C LEU A 36 4.02 -0.05 -13.77
N LEU A 37 4.48 -1.12 -13.11
CA LEU A 37 3.68 -1.86 -12.15
C LEU A 37 3.27 -0.98 -10.96
N LEU A 38 4.19 -0.15 -10.47
CA LEU A 38 3.92 0.86 -9.44
C LEU A 38 2.90 1.90 -9.90
N THR A 39 2.98 2.37 -11.15
CA THR A 39 2.00 3.27 -11.76
C THR A 39 0.61 2.61 -11.84
N LEU A 40 0.53 1.37 -12.34
CA LEU A 40 -0.73 0.63 -12.47
C LEU A 40 -1.37 0.38 -11.09
N PHE A 41 -0.55 0.02 -10.11
CA PHE A 41 -0.95 -0.10 -8.72
C PHE A 41 -1.54 1.22 -8.20
N GLY A 42 -0.79 2.33 -8.34
CA GLY A 42 -1.22 3.65 -7.88
C GLY A 42 -2.52 4.11 -8.52
N VAL A 43 -2.65 3.99 -9.84
CA VAL A 43 -3.89 4.34 -10.57
C VAL A 43 -5.05 3.44 -10.15
N GLY A 44 -4.85 2.12 -10.10
CA GLY A 44 -5.88 1.16 -9.74
C GLY A 44 -6.46 1.40 -8.35
N PHE A 45 -5.59 1.58 -7.35
CA PHE A 45 -6.01 1.85 -5.97
C PHE A 45 -6.51 3.27 -5.76
N ALA A 46 -6.02 4.28 -6.50
CA ALA A 46 -6.59 5.62 -6.46
C ALA A 46 -8.04 5.64 -6.99
N ILE A 47 -8.33 4.91 -8.08
CA ILE A 47 -9.69 4.79 -8.61
C ILE A 47 -10.58 3.98 -7.67
N TYR A 48 -10.15 2.77 -7.29
CA TYR A 48 -10.94 1.88 -6.43
C TYR A 48 -11.18 2.49 -5.04
N GLY A 49 -10.14 3.09 -4.46
CA GLY A 49 -10.23 3.83 -3.21
C GLY A 49 -11.06 5.10 -3.34
N GLY A 50 -10.96 5.84 -4.44
CA GLY A 50 -11.76 7.05 -4.66
C GLY A 50 -13.26 6.74 -4.76
N ILE A 51 -13.63 5.66 -5.46
CA ILE A 51 -15.02 5.17 -5.51
C ILE A 51 -15.50 4.76 -4.12
N THR A 52 -14.70 3.97 -3.39
CA THR A 52 -15.02 3.53 -2.04
C THR A 52 -15.19 4.72 -1.10
N PHE A 53 -14.26 5.68 -1.11
CA PHE A 53 -14.32 6.90 -0.33
C PHE A 53 -15.61 7.69 -0.58
N TYR A 54 -15.97 7.88 -1.86
CA TYR A 54 -17.21 8.55 -2.23
C TYR A 54 -18.46 7.81 -1.73
N LEU A 55 -18.48 6.48 -1.82
CA LEU A 55 -19.60 5.67 -1.33
C LEU A 55 -19.70 5.66 0.20
N THR A 56 -18.57 5.61 0.91
CA THR A 56 -18.51 5.68 2.37
C THR A 56 -19.04 7.01 2.89
N LEU A 57 -18.71 8.13 2.23
CA LEU A 57 -19.22 9.46 2.62
C LEU A 57 -20.75 9.60 2.47
N LYS A 58 -21.41 8.75 1.68
CA LYS A 58 -22.87 8.72 1.58
C LYS A 58 -23.56 7.97 2.71
N ARG A 59 -22.80 7.19 3.50
CA ARG A 59 -23.36 6.41 4.60
C ARG A 59 -23.57 7.30 5.83
N PRO A 60 -24.50 6.94 6.72
CA PRO A 60 -24.64 7.64 7.99
C PRO A 60 -23.34 7.51 8.81
N ARG A 61 -22.95 8.60 9.46
CA ARG A 61 -21.83 8.66 10.40
C ARG A 61 -22.30 8.27 11.79
N TYR A 62 -21.51 7.47 12.50
CA TYR A 62 -21.76 7.10 13.89
C TYR A 62 -20.54 7.38 14.77
N GLY A 63 -20.74 8.21 15.79
CA GLY A 63 -19.71 8.60 16.74
C GLY A 63 -18.72 9.65 16.22
N ASP A 64 -17.69 9.87 17.04
CA ASP A 64 -16.65 10.86 16.84
C ASP A 64 -15.26 10.24 16.89
N LEU A 65 -14.27 10.95 16.34
CA LEU A 65 -12.85 10.56 16.37
C LEU A 65 -12.19 10.90 17.71
N LEU A 66 -12.92 10.75 18.82
CA LEU A 66 -12.37 10.93 20.17
C LEU A 66 -11.74 9.61 20.64
N PRO A 67 -10.64 9.65 21.41
CA PRO A 67 -10.00 8.42 21.89
C PRO A 67 -10.89 7.55 22.78
N SER A 68 -11.91 8.15 23.40
CA SER A 68 -12.92 7.42 24.16
C SER A 68 -13.81 6.53 23.29
N SER A 69 -14.01 6.89 22.03
CA SER A 69 -14.88 6.18 21.08
C SER A 69 -14.11 5.20 20.18
N THR A 70 -12.94 5.62 19.66
CA THR A 70 -12.14 4.81 18.72
C THR A 70 -11.04 3.98 19.38
N GLY A 71 -10.71 4.26 20.64
CA GLY A 71 -9.53 3.69 21.31
C GLY A 71 -8.20 4.23 20.78
N MET A 72 -7.10 3.81 21.42
CA MET A 72 -5.73 4.25 21.07
C MET A 72 -5.18 3.55 19.81
N SER A 73 -5.65 2.35 19.49
CA SER A 73 -5.22 1.57 18.32
C SER A 73 -5.44 2.34 17.01
N HIS A 74 -6.55 3.07 16.90
CA HIS A 74 -6.85 3.93 15.76
C HIS A 74 -5.75 4.96 15.50
N TYR A 75 -5.28 5.66 16.54
CA TYR A 75 -4.24 6.69 16.39
C TYR A 75 -2.88 6.08 16.11
N ILE A 76 -2.55 4.93 16.70
CA ILE A 76 -1.30 4.23 16.37
C ILE A 76 -1.30 3.90 14.88
N ARG A 77 -2.39 3.32 14.37
CA ARG A 77 -2.55 3.03 12.94
C ARG A 77 -2.44 4.29 12.08
N LEU A 78 -3.15 5.36 12.44
CA LEU A 78 -3.12 6.61 11.67
C LEU A 78 -1.72 7.23 11.64
N ASN A 79 -0.99 7.21 12.76
CA ASN A 79 0.40 7.67 12.83
C ASN A 79 1.32 6.79 11.97
N SER A 80 1.12 5.47 11.94
CA SER A 80 1.86 4.59 11.04
C SER A 80 1.59 4.92 9.57
N VAL A 81 0.34 5.19 9.17
CA VAL A 81 0.03 5.62 7.79
C VAL A 81 0.68 6.98 7.47
N LEU A 82 0.62 7.94 8.39
CA LEU A 82 1.30 9.24 8.22
C LEU A 82 2.82 9.08 8.09
N LEU A 83 3.42 8.20 8.89
CA LEU A 83 4.83 7.85 8.78
C LEU A 83 5.14 7.24 7.40
N GLN A 84 4.29 6.36 6.87
CA GLN A 84 4.46 5.82 5.51
C GLN A 84 4.46 6.94 4.47
N CYS A 85 3.51 7.89 4.55
CA CYS A 85 3.47 9.04 3.65
C CYS A 85 4.79 9.82 3.68
N LEU A 86 5.27 10.15 4.89
CA LEU A 86 6.50 10.92 5.06
C LEU A 86 7.73 10.18 4.52
N LEU A 87 7.84 8.88 4.79
CA LEU A 87 8.91 8.04 4.28
C LEU A 87 8.87 7.93 2.75
N MET A 88 7.68 7.81 2.15
CA MET A 88 7.54 7.74 0.69
C MET A 88 7.90 9.06 0.00
N PHE A 89 7.49 10.22 0.56
CA PHE A 89 7.94 11.52 0.04
C PHE A 89 9.43 11.73 0.22
N TYR A 90 9.97 11.28 1.34
CA TYR A 90 11.42 11.34 1.58
C TYR A 90 12.17 10.47 0.55
N LEU A 91 11.68 9.26 0.25
CA LEU A 91 12.24 8.41 -0.79
C LEU A 91 12.14 9.05 -2.19
N GLU A 92 10.99 9.66 -2.53
CA GLU A 92 10.78 10.39 -3.78
C GLU A 92 11.79 11.55 -3.95
N SER A 93 12.20 12.19 -2.86
CA SER A 93 13.17 13.30 -2.90
C SER A 93 14.57 12.89 -3.40
N PHE A 94 14.90 11.60 -3.37
CA PHE A 94 16.16 11.07 -3.90
C PHE A 94 16.10 10.74 -5.40
N LEU A 95 14.93 10.79 -6.03
CA LEU A 95 14.80 10.54 -7.45
C LEU A 95 15.45 11.69 -8.24
N SER A 96 16.54 11.38 -8.93
CA SER A 96 17.24 12.35 -9.76
C SER A 96 16.48 12.63 -11.06
N ILE A 97 16.20 13.91 -11.32
CA ILE A 97 15.60 14.38 -12.60
C ILE A 97 16.58 14.20 -13.77
N HIS A 98 17.87 14.07 -13.49
CA HIS A 98 18.93 13.99 -14.51
C HIS A 98 19.25 12.55 -14.93
N GLU A 99 18.62 11.56 -14.30
CA GLU A 99 18.82 10.15 -14.61
C GLU A 99 17.97 9.65 -15.77
N ARG A 100 18.43 8.56 -16.39
CA ARG A 100 17.65 7.83 -17.39
C ARG A 100 16.32 7.39 -16.78
N LEU A 101 15.21 7.68 -17.48
CA LEU A 101 13.83 7.37 -17.08
C LEU A 101 13.28 8.20 -15.91
N ALA A 102 13.88 9.37 -15.61
CA ALA A 102 13.41 10.27 -14.56
C ALA A 102 11.89 10.54 -14.63
N ASP A 103 11.34 10.82 -15.82
CA ASP A 103 9.91 11.13 -15.99
C ASP A 103 9.01 9.97 -15.54
N GLN A 104 9.34 8.74 -15.93
CA GLN A 104 8.53 7.57 -15.60
C GLN A 104 8.64 7.23 -14.10
N LYS A 105 9.84 7.32 -13.53
CA LYS A 105 10.06 7.12 -12.09
C LYS A 105 9.25 8.13 -11.29
N LEU A 106 9.46 9.42 -11.55
CA LEU A 106 8.79 10.51 -10.86
C LEU A 106 7.27 10.38 -10.95
N LEU A 107 6.73 10.16 -12.16
CA LEU A 107 5.30 9.95 -12.34
C LEU A 107 4.75 8.79 -11.50
N SER A 108 5.47 7.66 -11.46
CA SER A 108 5.04 6.48 -10.71
C SER A 108 4.95 6.75 -9.21
N PHE A 109 6.01 7.33 -8.63
CA PHE A 109 6.06 7.66 -7.20
C PHE A 109 5.05 8.75 -6.85
N THR A 110 4.93 9.79 -7.67
CA THR A 110 3.96 10.87 -7.46
C THR A 110 2.52 10.34 -7.47
N ILE A 111 2.15 9.46 -8.41
CA ILE A 111 0.79 8.87 -8.45
C ILE A 111 0.50 8.07 -7.18
N VAL A 112 1.45 7.24 -6.73
CA VAL A 112 1.28 6.47 -5.48
C VAL A 112 1.18 7.40 -4.28
N ASN A 113 2.02 8.42 -4.18
CA ASN A 113 1.99 9.39 -3.08
C ASN A 113 0.69 10.21 -3.05
N LEU A 114 0.20 10.64 -4.20
CA LEU A 114 -1.10 11.30 -4.31
C LEU A 114 -2.24 10.36 -3.92
N GLY A 115 -2.22 9.11 -4.39
CA GLY A 115 -3.20 8.09 -3.98
C GLY A 115 -3.18 7.85 -2.46
N LEU A 116 -1.98 7.75 -1.88
CA LEU A 116 -1.78 7.54 -0.46
C LEU A 116 -2.33 8.71 0.38
N VAL A 117 -2.02 9.96 0.01
CA VAL A 117 -2.43 11.16 0.77
C VAL A 117 -3.88 11.56 0.51
N CYS A 118 -4.36 11.49 -0.73
CA CYS A 118 -5.69 12.00 -1.10
C CYS A 118 -6.80 10.96 -0.97
N VAL A 119 -6.47 9.66 -0.94
CA VAL A 119 -7.46 8.59 -0.93
C VAL A 119 -7.29 7.67 0.29
N ILE A 120 -6.12 7.03 0.42
CA ILE A 120 -5.90 6.00 1.44
C ILE A 120 -5.90 6.59 2.84
N LEU A 121 -5.14 7.67 3.09
CA LEU A 121 -5.06 8.32 4.39
C LEU A 121 -6.43 8.87 4.86
N PRO A 122 -7.21 9.61 4.04
CA PRO A 122 -8.56 10.04 4.42
C PRO A 122 -9.50 8.87 4.71
N LEU A 123 -9.42 7.78 3.93
CA LEU A 123 -10.18 6.56 4.21
C LEU A 123 -9.88 6.04 5.62
N HIS A 124 -8.59 5.90 5.99
CA HIS A 124 -8.16 5.46 7.33
C HIS A 124 -8.73 6.29 8.48
N VAL A 125 -8.93 7.59 8.26
CA VAL A 125 -9.52 8.51 9.24
C VAL A 125 -11.01 8.26 9.38
N ILE A 126 -11.73 8.16 8.27
CA ILE A 126 -13.20 8.15 8.33
C ILE A 126 -13.77 6.77 8.59
N GLU A 127 -13.15 5.70 8.10
CA GLU A 127 -13.78 4.38 8.05
C GLU A 127 -14.26 3.84 9.41
N VAL A 128 -13.60 4.23 10.51
CA VAL A 128 -13.99 3.89 11.88
C VAL A 128 -15.41 4.30 12.26
N MET A 129 -15.92 5.36 11.65
CA MET A 129 -17.24 5.93 11.94
C MET A 129 -18.35 5.48 10.98
N TYR A 130 -18.00 4.93 9.82
CA TYR A 130 -18.96 4.66 8.73
C TYR A 130 -19.11 3.17 8.41
N GLU A 131 -18.07 2.36 8.63
CA GLU A 131 -18.03 0.96 8.22
C GLU A 131 -17.88 0.04 9.43
N PRO A 132 -18.74 -0.99 9.61
CA PRO A 132 -18.62 -1.93 10.72
C PRO A 132 -17.42 -2.88 10.57
N ILE A 133 -16.96 -3.10 9.33
CA ILE A 133 -15.81 -3.96 8.99
C ILE A 133 -14.70 -3.12 8.34
N PRO A 134 -13.44 -3.58 8.38
CA PRO A 134 -12.34 -2.91 7.67
C PRO A 134 -12.61 -2.79 6.17
N CYS A 135 -12.25 -1.64 5.58
CA CYS A 135 -12.50 -1.42 4.15
C CYS A 135 -11.64 -2.35 3.28
N ASP A 136 -12.26 -3.05 2.33
CA ASP A 136 -11.56 -3.97 1.42
C ASP A 136 -10.39 -3.31 0.67
N VAL A 137 -10.55 -2.05 0.26
CA VAL A 137 -9.48 -1.27 -0.38
C VAL A 137 -8.24 -1.19 0.51
N LEU A 138 -8.42 -0.85 1.80
CA LEU A 138 -7.32 -0.66 2.74
C LEU A 138 -6.64 -1.98 3.06
N VAL A 139 -7.44 -3.02 3.34
CA VAL A 139 -6.94 -4.37 3.64
C VAL A 139 -6.13 -4.94 2.47
N LEU A 140 -6.53 -4.67 1.22
CA LEU A 140 -5.78 -5.11 0.04
C LEU A 140 -4.59 -4.18 -0.27
N TYR A 141 -4.70 -2.88 -0.05
CA TYR A 141 -3.66 -1.91 -0.43
C TYR A 141 -2.29 -2.24 0.19
N TRP A 142 -2.26 -2.47 1.51
CA TRP A 142 -1.02 -2.66 2.26
C TRP A 142 -0.20 -3.90 1.86
N PRO A 143 -0.75 -5.11 1.70
CA PRO A 143 0.02 -6.27 1.27
C PRO A 143 0.55 -6.09 -0.17
N PHE A 144 -0.24 -5.51 -1.08
CA PHE A 144 0.24 -5.22 -2.43
C PHE A 144 1.36 -4.16 -2.44
N LEU A 145 1.22 -3.07 -1.67
CA LEU A 145 2.28 -2.07 -1.52
C LEU A 145 3.55 -2.70 -0.95
N THR A 146 3.43 -3.51 0.09
CA THR A 146 4.56 -4.21 0.72
C THR A 146 5.32 -5.09 -0.28
N LEU A 147 4.61 -5.82 -1.14
CA LEU A 147 5.24 -6.63 -2.18
C LEU A 147 6.00 -5.78 -3.21
N LEU A 148 5.45 -4.63 -3.60
CA LEU A 148 6.11 -3.70 -4.50
C LEU A 148 7.34 -3.06 -3.85
N GLU A 149 7.24 -2.61 -2.61
CA GLU A 149 8.36 -2.06 -1.84
C GLU A 149 9.47 -3.09 -1.66
N LEU A 150 9.13 -4.37 -1.41
CA LEU A 150 10.11 -5.46 -1.34
C LEU A 150 10.78 -5.70 -2.70
N ALA A 151 10.03 -5.62 -3.80
CA ALA A 151 10.60 -5.74 -5.15
C ALA A 151 11.56 -4.58 -5.47
N LEU A 152 11.21 -3.35 -5.07
CA LEU A 152 12.09 -2.17 -5.20
C LEU A 152 13.35 -2.32 -4.34
N TYR A 153 13.20 -2.68 -3.07
CA TYR A 153 14.33 -2.93 -2.17
C TYR A 153 15.27 -4.01 -2.71
N PHE A 154 14.72 -5.12 -3.23
CA PHE A 154 15.52 -6.17 -3.84
C PHE A 154 16.28 -5.65 -5.06
N GLN A 155 15.58 -4.94 -5.95
CA GLN A 155 16.15 -4.39 -7.17
C GLN A 155 17.31 -3.43 -6.87
N ASP A 156 17.13 -2.51 -5.93
CA ASP A 156 18.13 -1.48 -5.62
C ASP A 156 19.34 -2.04 -4.87
N ASN A 157 19.13 -3.01 -3.97
CA ASN A 157 20.20 -3.49 -3.09
C ASN A 157 20.95 -4.70 -3.63
N TYR A 158 20.34 -5.52 -4.50
CA TYR A 158 20.92 -6.79 -4.94
C TYR A 158 21.13 -6.90 -6.46
N THR A 159 20.77 -5.86 -7.23
CA THR A 159 20.97 -5.86 -8.69
C THR A 159 21.78 -4.65 -9.16
N GLY A 160 22.32 -4.76 -10.38
CA GLY A 160 22.95 -3.62 -11.07
C GLY A 160 21.93 -2.63 -11.67
N TRP A 161 20.64 -2.96 -11.63
CA TRP A 161 19.57 -2.25 -12.33
C TRP A 161 18.75 -1.38 -11.38
N ARG A 162 19.44 -0.48 -10.68
CA ARG A 162 18.89 0.36 -9.61
C ARG A 162 17.84 1.38 -10.11
N ILE A 163 16.82 1.64 -9.29
CA ILE A 163 15.72 2.55 -9.57
C ILE A 163 15.90 3.88 -8.82
N ILE A 164 16.22 3.86 -7.52
CA ILE A 164 16.22 5.05 -6.65
C ILE A 164 17.63 5.45 -6.22
N LYS A 165 18.53 4.46 -6.05
CA LYS A 165 19.86 4.67 -5.46
C LYS A 165 20.72 5.75 -6.13
N SER A 166 21.12 6.73 -5.30
CA SER A 166 22.23 7.66 -5.55
C SER A 166 23.51 7.16 -4.88
N ILE A 167 24.66 7.35 -5.54
CA ILE A 167 26.00 6.96 -5.03
C ILE A 167 26.30 7.61 -3.66
N GLU A 168 25.75 8.79 -3.40
CA GLU A 168 26.02 9.56 -2.17
C GLU A 168 25.16 9.14 -0.97
N TYR A 169 23.95 8.60 -1.22
CA TYR A 169 22.95 8.34 -0.17
C TYR A 169 22.52 6.86 -0.09
N ASP A 170 23.36 5.95 -0.58
CA ASP A 170 23.05 4.52 -0.75
C ASP A 170 22.53 3.86 0.54
N SER A 171 23.17 4.13 1.69
CA SER A 171 22.80 3.55 2.99
C SER A 171 21.52 4.16 3.57
N THR A 172 21.30 5.46 3.39
CA THR A 172 20.09 6.14 3.84
C THR A 172 18.87 5.62 3.08
N ILE A 173 18.97 5.52 1.75
CA ILE A 173 17.91 4.98 0.90
C ILE A 173 17.55 3.56 1.33
N GLN A 174 18.56 2.69 1.52
CA GLN A 174 18.33 1.32 1.98
C GLN A 174 17.59 1.24 3.33
N ILE A 175 17.95 2.10 4.30
CA ILE A 175 17.28 2.14 5.60
C ILE A 175 15.83 2.60 5.45
N VAL A 176 15.57 3.61 4.61
CA VAL A 176 14.22 4.13 4.36
C VAL A 176 13.35 3.08 3.68
N GLU A 177 13.85 2.38 2.67
CA GLU A 177 13.15 1.28 2.01
C GLU A 177 12.80 0.15 2.99
N ALA A 178 13.74 -0.24 3.86
CA ALA A 178 13.49 -1.25 4.88
C ALA A 178 12.42 -0.79 5.89
N LEU A 179 12.45 0.49 6.31
CA LEU A 179 11.45 1.07 7.19
C LEU A 179 10.06 1.13 6.53
N LEU A 180 9.99 1.45 5.24
CA LEU A 180 8.74 1.45 4.47
C LEU A 180 8.08 0.06 4.49
N ILE A 181 8.86 -0.99 4.19
CA ILE A 181 8.38 -2.39 4.17
C ILE A 181 7.91 -2.82 5.57
N LEU A 182 8.69 -2.53 6.60
CA LEU A 182 8.32 -2.89 7.98
C LEU A 182 7.06 -2.16 8.44
N ASN A 183 6.94 -0.87 8.12
CA ASN A 183 5.80 -0.06 8.51
C ASN A 183 4.55 -0.42 7.69
N SER A 184 4.65 -0.74 6.40
CA SER A 184 3.52 -1.22 5.59
C SER A 184 2.96 -2.55 6.12
N MET A 185 3.83 -3.48 6.54
CA MET A 185 3.42 -4.73 7.19
C MET A 185 2.74 -4.47 8.53
N LEU A 186 3.27 -3.55 9.34
CA LEU A 186 2.65 -3.17 10.60
C LEU A 186 1.25 -2.57 10.37
N ILE A 187 1.10 -1.68 9.39
CA ILE A 187 -0.20 -1.09 9.06
C ILE A 187 -1.20 -2.18 8.65
N PHE A 188 -0.78 -3.15 7.83
CA PHE A 188 -1.64 -4.27 7.46
C PHE A 188 -2.14 -5.06 8.67
N VAL A 189 -1.26 -5.35 9.63
CA VAL A 189 -1.65 -6.06 10.88
C VAL A 189 -2.64 -5.23 11.69
N LEU A 190 -2.38 -3.93 11.85
CA LEU A 190 -3.28 -3.02 12.57
C LEU A 190 -4.63 -2.85 11.88
N GLU A 191 -4.65 -2.84 10.54
CA GLU A 191 -5.85 -2.79 9.71
C GLU A 191 -6.70 -4.04 9.88
N TYR A 192 -6.07 -5.21 9.86
CA TYR A 192 -6.76 -6.49 10.04
C TYR A 192 -7.41 -6.60 11.43
N SER A 193 -6.80 -6.00 12.45
CA SER A 193 -7.32 -5.97 13.83
C SER A 193 -8.10 -4.71 14.19
N ARG A 194 -8.52 -3.89 13.22
CA ARG A 194 -9.20 -2.62 13.51
C ARG A 194 -10.62 -2.84 14.03
N GLU A 195 -10.96 -2.07 15.05
CA GLU A 195 -12.31 -1.94 15.60
C GLU A 195 -13.00 -0.64 15.13
N PRO A 196 -14.31 -0.65 14.85
CA PRO A 196 -15.11 0.57 14.64
C PRO A 196 -15.37 1.35 15.93
N THR A 197 -15.97 2.54 15.81
CA THR A 197 -16.40 3.35 16.97
C THR A 197 -17.41 2.59 17.84
N GLN A 198 -17.38 2.83 19.15
CA GLN A 198 -18.31 2.21 20.09
C GLN A 198 -19.78 2.48 19.74
N GLU A 199 -20.08 3.68 19.23
CA GLU A 199 -21.42 4.07 18.80
C GLU A 199 -21.89 3.28 17.56
N LEU A 200 -20.98 3.01 16.62
CA LEU A 200 -21.27 2.18 15.44
C LEU A 200 -21.53 0.73 15.86
N ILE A 201 -20.72 0.20 16.79
CA ILE A 201 -20.91 -1.13 17.36
C ILE A 201 -22.26 -1.23 18.05
N ALA A 202 -22.60 -0.26 18.91
CA ALA A 202 -23.88 -0.24 19.61
C ALA A 202 -25.05 -0.22 18.63
N HIS A 203 -25.00 0.62 17.60
CA HIS A 203 -26.05 0.71 16.59
C HIS A 203 -26.28 -0.62 15.85
N TYR A 204 -25.22 -1.25 15.35
CA TYR A 204 -25.35 -2.52 14.62
C TYR A 204 -25.65 -3.70 15.54
N THR A 205 -25.25 -3.65 16.81
CA THR A 205 -25.65 -4.68 17.78
C THR A 205 -27.17 -4.70 17.97
N GLU A 206 -27.81 -3.53 17.98
CA GLU A 206 -29.26 -3.41 18.14
C GLU A 206 -30.04 -3.65 16.84
N THR A 207 -29.52 -3.18 15.70
CA THR A 207 -30.26 -3.19 14.42
C THR A 207 -30.00 -4.40 13.55
N ASP A 208 -28.73 -4.81 13.41
CA ASP A 208 -28.32 -5.92 12.53
C ASP A 208 -26.96 -6.48 12.96
N PRO A 209 -26.92 -7.34 13.99
CA PRO A 209 -25.67 -7.82 14.57
C PRO A 209 -24.87 -8.70 13.60
N LYS A 210 -25.50 -9.20 12.52
CA LYS A 210 -24.82 -10.01 11.50
C LYS A 210 -23.79 -9.19 10.71
N LYS A 211 -24.00 -7.88 10.55
CA LYS A 211 -23.06 -7.01 9.83
C LYS A 211 -21.74 -6.81 10.57
N LEU A 212 -21.74 -6.91 11.89
CA LEU A 212 -20.52 -6.85 12.70
C LEU A 212 -19.68 -8.13 12.59
N SER A 213 -20.30 -9.26 12.25
CA SER A 213 -19.64 -10.55 12.07
C SER A 213 -19.42 -10.94 10.61
N GLU A 214 -19.69 -10.02 9.67
CA GLU A 214 -19.40 -10.27 8.26
C GLU A 214 -17.88 -10.42 8.03
N PRO A 215 -17.47 -11.45 7.28
CA PRO A 215 -16.05 -11.65 7.02
C PRO A 215 -15.52 -10.54 6.11
N ASN A 216 -14.34 -10.01 6.43
CA ASN A 216 -13.62 -9.10 5.55
C ASN A 216 -13.08 -9.84 4.30
N VAL A 217 -12.59 -9.09 3.30
CA VAL A 217 -12.09 -9.69 2.05
C VAL A 217 -11.02 -10.76 2.26
N VAL A 218 -10.09 -10.58 3.21
CA VAL A 218 -9.05 -11.58 3.49
C VAL A 218 -9.68 -12.86 4.03
N GLN A 219 -10.56 -12.75 5.02
CA GLN A 219 -11.28 -13.89 5.60
C GLN A 219 -12.14 -14.62 4.57
N ARG A 220 -12.71 -13.90 3.59
CA ARG A 220 -13.44 -14.51 2.46
C ARG A 220 -12.52 -15.29 1.54
N ILE A 221 -11.35 -14.74 1.19
CA ILE A 221 -10.34 -15.40 0.34
C ILE A 221 -9.75 -16.63 1.03
N THR A 222 -9.42 -16.52 2.32
CA THR A 222 -8.79 -17.60 3.09
C THR A 222 -9.79 -18.56 3.72
N PHE A 223 -11.10 -18.32 3.55
CA PHE A 223 -12.19 -19.06 4.19
C PHE A 223 -12.05 -19.16 5.73
N SER A 224 -11.34 -18.22 6.37
CA SER A 224 -11.05 -18.31 7.81
C SER A 224 -12.30 -18.20 8.69
N TRP A 225 -13.38 -17.62 8.17
CA TRP A 225 -14.67 -17.58 8.86
C TRP A 225 -15.29 -18.97 9.06
N MET A 226 -14.92 -19.97 8.24
CA MET A 226 -15.40 -21.35 8.40
C MET A 226 -14.75 -22.07 9.57
N ASN A 227 -13.64 -21.56 10.11
CA ASN A 227 -12.90 -22.23 11.17
C ASN A 227 -13.76 -22.44 12.42
N GLU A 228 -14.62 -21.48 12.77
CA GLU A 228 -15.53 -21.65 13.90
C GLU A 228 -16.55 -22.76 13.66
N LEU A 229 -17.11 -22.83 12.46
CA LEU A 229 -18.06 -23.89 12.07
C LEU A 229 -17.40 -25.27 12.14
N ILE A 230 -16.19 -25.39 11.58
CA ILE A 230 -15.41 -26.62 11.60
C ILE A 230 -15.13 -27.03 13.06
N MET A 231 -14.60 -26.12 13.88
CA MET A 231 -14.27 -26.40 15.28
C MET A 231 -15.50 -26.77 16.12
N ASN A 232 -16.64 -26.13 15.88
CA ASN A 232 -17.89 -26.46 16.56
C ASN A 232 -18.46 -27.80 16.11
N SER A 233 -18.23 -28.22 14.87
CA SER A 233 -18.67 -29.54 14.38
C SER A 233 -17.86 -30.72 14.95
N TYR A 234 -16.64 -30.45 15.45
CA TYR A 234 -15.81 -31.46 16.13
C TYR A 234 -16.17 -31.66 17.61
N ARG A 235 -16.87 -30.69 18.22
CA ARG A 235 -17.32 -30.75 19.61
C ARG A 235 -18.64 -31.51 19.73
#